data_AF-A0A926IWS7-F1
#
_entry.id   AF-A0A926IWS7-F1
#
_cell.length_a   1.000
_cell.length_b   1.000
_cell.length_c   1.000
_cell.angle_alpha   90.00
_cell.angle_beta   90.00
_cell.angle_gamma   90.00
#
_symmetry.space_group_name_H-M   'P 1'
#
loop_
_entity.id
_entity.type
_entity.pdbx_description
1 polymer ?
#
loop_
_entity_poly.entity_id
_entity_poly.type
_entity_poly.pdbx_seq_one_letter_code
_entity_poly.pdbx_strand_id
1 'polypeptide(L)'
;MTDLYIGRTVPDSKPLKYPARDLVTHGVCVGMTGSGKTGLCIALLEELLLADVPLFLIDPKGDVTNLLLVFPDLQPSDFLPWVDPESARRSGRSVEEEAASQAAAWKSGLEKSEVPLESLRRLREKVAYRVFTPGSGAGRPVNLLGSFDPPAGLRWEADEEALRDEV
;
A
#
# COMPACT_ATOMS: atom_id res chain seq x y z
N MET A 1 -14.27 -16.04 -10.75
CA MET A 1 -13.69 -14.83 -10.13
C MET A 1 -13.53 -15.13 -8.65
N THR A 2 -12.39 -14.77 -8.06
CA THR A 2 -12.00 -15.17 -6.70
C THR A 2 -12.74 -14.36 -5.63
N ASP A 3 -12.97 -14.97 -4.48
CA ASP A 3 -13.51 -14.28 -3.31
C ASP A 3 -12.38 -13.70 -2.45
N LEU A 4 -12.52 -12.45 -2.03
CA LEU A 4 -11.54 -11.69 -1.26
C LEU A 4 -11.86 -11.77 0.24
N TYR A 5 -10.90 -12.11 1.09
CA TYR A 5 -11.11 -12.07 2.53
C TYR A 5 -11.08 -10.63 3.07
N ILE A 6 -12.17 -10.16 3.68
CA ILE A 6 -12.28 -8.77 4.17
C ILE A 6 -12.41 -8.67 5.70
N GLY A 7 -12.13 -9.76 6.41
CA GLY A 7 -12.17 -9.81 7.87
C GLY A 7 -13.18 -10.84 8.39
N ARG A 8 -13.74 -10.59 9.57
CA ARG A 8 -14.68 -11.49 10.24
C ARG A 8 -15.98 -10.77 10.59
N THR A 9 -17.08 -11.51 10.59
CA THR A 9 -18.36 -11.01 11.08
C THR A 9 -18.34 -10.82 12.59
N VAL A 10 -19.12 -9.87 13.09
CA VAL A 10 -19.37 -9.65 14.51
C VAL A 10 -20.85 -9.97 14.79
N PRO A 11 -21.20 -10.73 15.85
CA PRO A 11 -20.32 -11.29 16.88
C PRO A 11 -19.72 -12.66 16.54
N ASP A 12 -20.25 -13.34 15.51
CA ASP A 12 -19.98 -14.77 15.24
C ASP A 12 -18.53 -15.10 14.86
N SER A 13 -17.69 -14.11 14.58
CA SER A 13 -16.28 -14.28 14.21
C SER A 13 -16.04 -15.20 12.99
N LYS A 14 -17.03 -15.28 12.09
CA LYS A 14 -16.95 -16.08 10.87
C LYS A 14 -16.15 -15.32 9.81
N PRO A 15 -15.25 -15.97 9.06
CA PRO A 15 -14.59 -15.36 7.92
C PRO A 15 -15.59 -14.74 6.94
N LEU A 16 -15.41 -13.46 6.63
CA LEU A 16 -16.20 -12.72 5.66
C LEU A 16 -15.43 -12.62 4.36
N LYS A 17 -16.04 -13.14 3.30
CA LYS A 17 -15.51 -13.12 1.94
C LYS A 17 -16.38 -12.25 1.05
N TYR A 18 -15.75 -11.43 0.22
CA TYR A 18 -16.40 -10.51 -0.70
C TYR A 18 -16.10 -10.91 -2.15
N PRO A 19 -17.11 -11.06 -3.03
CA PRO A 19 -16.85 -11.43 -4.42
C PRO A 19 -16.10 -10.31 -5.15
N ALA A 20 -14.93 -10.60 -5.72
CA ALA A 20 -14.14 -9.58 -6.44
C ALA A 20 -14.91 -8.93 -7.61
N ARG A 21 -15.86 -9.67 -8.20
CA ARG A 21 -16.70 -9.17 -9.31
C ARG A 21 -17.57 -7.99 -8.92
N ASP A 22 -17.89 -7.85 -7.63
CA ASP A 22 -18.75 -6.78 -7.17
C ASP A 22 -17.97 -5.45 -7.06
N LEU A 23 -16.63 -5.48 -7.16
CA LEU A 23 -15.76 -4.29 -7.18
C LEU A 23 -15.58 -3.68 -8.58
N VAL A 24 -16.16 -4.28 -9.63
CA VAL A 24 -16.03 -3.76 -11.01
C VAL A 24 -16.88 -2.53 -11.28
N THR A 25 -17.80 -2.20 -10.37
CA THR A 25 -18.73 -1.05 -10.47
C THR A 25 -18.40 0.06 -9.48
N HIS A 26 -17.12 0.25 -9.18
CA HIS A 26 -16.57 1.21 -8.21
C HIS A 26 -16.89 0.85 -6.75
N GLY A 27 -16.03 1.31 -5.85
CA GLY A 27 -16.21 1.17 -4.41
C GLY A 27 -15.72 2.42 -3.68
N VAL A 28 -16.29 2.68 -2.52
CA VAL A 28 -15.88 3.80 -1.66
C VAL A 28 -15.71 3.31 -0.22
N CYS A 29 -14.59 3.67 0.40
CA CYS A 29 -14.33 3.42 1.81
C CYS A 29 -14.40 4.74 2.58
N VAL A 30 -15.40 4.89 3.45
CA VAL A 30 -15.63 6.11 4.24
C VAL A 30 -15.47 5.85 5.73
N GLY A 31 -15.08 6.86 6.49
CA GLY A 31 -14.82 6.75 7.92
C GLY A 31 -13.89 7.84 8.43
N MET A 32 -13.91 8.08 9.74
CA MET A 32 -13.04 9.06 10.43
C MET A 32 -11.60 8.55 10.60
N THR A 33 -10.64 9.43 10.88
CA THR A 33 -9.26 9.02 11.18
C THR A 33 -9.24 8.03 12.35
N GLY A 34 -8.43 6.97 12.26
CA GLY A 34 -8.39 5.90 13.25
C GLY A 34 -9.49 4.84 13.11
N SER A 35 -10.45 4.99 12.19
CA SER A 35 -11.53 4.01 11.99
C SER A 35 -11.10 2.74 11.22
N GLY A 36 -9.81 2.59 10.91
CA GLY A 36 -9.29 1.42 10.20
C GLY A 36 -9.41 1.45 8.67
N LYS A 37 -9.81 2.56 8.03
CA LYS A 37 -9.91 2.66 6.55
C LYS A 37 -8.64 2.19 5.83
N THR A 38 -7.47 2.71 6.22
CA THR A 38 -6.20 2.36 5.59
C THR A 38 -5.89 0.88 5.76
N GLY A 39 -6.13 0.31 6.95
CA GLY A 39 -5.93 -1.11 7.20
C GLY A 39 -6.86 -1.99 6.36
N LEU A 40 -8.15 -1.62 6.23
CA LEU A 40 -9.10 -2.31 5.36
C LEU A 40 -8.66 -2.23 3.89
N CYS A 41 -8.24 -1.05 3.41
CA CYS A 41 -7.76 -0.89 2.05
C CYS A 41 -6.52 -1.74 1.79
N ILE A 42 -5.52 -1.73 2.68
CA ILE A 42 -4.30 -2.54 2.53
C ILE A 42 -4.66 -4.04 2.44
N ALA A 43 -5.47 -4.55 3.37
CA ALA A 43 -5.88 -5.95 3.36
C ALA A 43 -6.62 -6.33 2.05
N LEU A 44 -7.52 -5.46 1.58
CA LEU A 44 -8.23 -5.69 0.32
C LEU A 44 -7.28 -5.70 -0.88
N LEU A 45 -6.29 -4.79 -0.91
CA LEU A 45 -5.29 -4.73 -1.98
C LEU A 45 -4.41 -5.99 -1.98
N GLU A 46 -4.01 -6.50 -0.82
CA GLU A 46 -3.26 -7.76 -0.69
C GLU A 46 -4.06 -8.95 -1.23
N GLU A 47 -5.35 -9.04 -0.91
CA GLU A 47 -6.24 -10.09 -1.42
C GLU A 47 -6.43 -10.00 -2.95
N LEU A 48 -6.57 -8.79 -3.49
CA LEU A 48 -6.65 -8.57 -4.94
C LEU A 48 -5.36 -9.00 -5.65
N LEU A 49 -4.20 -8.67 -5.09
CA LEU A 49 -2.91 -9.11 -5.63
C LEU A 49 -2.77 -10.64 -5.58
N LEU A 50 -3.18 -11.27 -4.48
CA LEU A 50 -3.23 -12.72 -4.35
C LEU A 50 -4.21 -13.37 -5.35
N ALA A 51 -5.23 -12.65 -5.79
CA ALA A 51 -6.21 -13.08 -6.79
C ALA A 51 -5.81 -12.74 -8.25
N ASP A 52 -4.55 -12.41 -8.51
CA ASP A 52 -4.03 -12.07 -9.85
C ASP A 52 -4.64 -10.81 -10.47
N VAL A 53 -5.14 -9.89 -9.64
CA VAL A 53 -5.66 -8.60 -10.11
C VAL A 53 -4.50 -7.59 -10.10
N PRO A 54 -4.10 -7.04 -11.27
CA PRO A 54 -3.09 -6.00 -11.33
C PRO A 54 -3.64 -4.70 -10.75
N LEU A 55 -2.82 -3.99 -9.97
CA LEU A 55 -3.22 -2.77 -9.27
C LEU A 55 -2.40 -1.56 -9.75
N PHE A 56 -3.09 -0.46 -10.00
CA PHE A 56 -2.51 0.86 -10.17
C PHE A 56 -3.05 1.77 -9.07
N LEU A 57 -2.16 2.31 -8.24
CA LEU A 57 -2.51 2.98 -7.00
C LEU A 57 -2.00 4.41 -7.02
N ILE A 58 -2.89 5.36 -6.76
CA ILE A 58 -2.56 6.78 -6.57
C ILE A 58 -2.61 7.05 -5.08
N ASP A 59 -1.48 7.42 -4.52
CA ASP A 59 -1.31 7.57 -3.08
C ASP A 59 -0.74 8.94 -2.72
N PRO A 60 -1.61 9.95 -2.51
CA PRO A 60 -1.16 11.28 -2.13
C PRO A 60 -0.63 11.35 -0.69
N LYS A 61 -0.88 10.32 0.14
CA LYS A 61 -0.46 10.29 1.55
C LYS A 61 0.83 9.51 1.78
N GLY A 62 1.14 8.56 0.91
CA GLY A 62 2.28 7.64 1.05
C GLY A 62 1.98 6.39 1.87
N ASP A 63 0.77 6.25 2.43
CA ASP A 63 0.41 5.14 3.32
C ASP A 63 0.29 3.78 2.60
N VAL A 64 0.01 3.78 1.29
CA VAL A 64 -0.14 2.56 0.48
C VAL A 64 1.21 1.89 0.26
N THR A 65 2.31 2.65 0.34
CA THR A 65 3.67 2.09 0.24
C THR A 65 4.01 1.10 1.36
N ASN A 66 3.21 1.03 2.42
CA ASN A 66 3.29 -0.02 3.44
C ASN A 66 3.14 -1.43 2.85
N LEU A 67 2.54 -1.59 1.66
CA LEU A 67 2.53 -2.86 0.91
C LEU A 67 3.93 -3.38 0.56
N LEU A 68 4.96 -2.54 0.64
CA LEU A 68 6.35 -2.95 0.41
C LEU A 68 7.00 -3.52 1.68
N LEU A 69 6.37 -3.37 2.86
CA LEU A 69 6.84 -3.88 4.15
C LEU A 69 6.36 -5.32 4.41
N VAL A 70 6.28 -6.13 3.35
CA VAL A 70 5.94 -7.56 3.44
C VAL A 70 7.22 -8.32 3.73
N PHE A 71 7.47 -8.59 5.01
CA PHE A 71 8.63 -9.35 5.50
C PHE A 71 8.26 -10.83 5.67
N PRO A 72 8.70 -11.73 4.77
CA PRO A 72 8.18 -13.10 4.73
C PRO A 72 8.58 -13.96 5.93
N ASP A 73 9.74 -13.67 6.52
CA ASP A 73 10.29 -14.41 7.66
C ASP A 73 10.21 -13.63 8.97
N LEU A 74 9.69 -12.39 8.93
CA LEU A 74 9.54 -11.47 10.06
C LEU A 74 10.80 -11.39 10.93
N GLN A 75 11.98 -11.29 10.31
CA GLN A 75 13.22 -11.22 11.06
C GLN A 75 13.38 -9.82 11.67
N PRO A 76 13.89 -9.67 12.90
CA PRO A 76 14.16 -8.35 13.47
C PRO A 76 14.99 -7.43 12.56
N SER A 77 15.92 -8.00 11.78
CA SER A 77 16.73 -7.27 10.81
C SER A 77 15.92 -6.60 9.70
N ASP A 78 14.74 -7.14 9.35
CA ASP A 78 13.87 -6.56 8.34
C ASP A 78 13.21 -5.27 8.83
N PHE A 79 12.94 -5.20 10.14
CA PHE A 79 12.33 -4.04 10.81
C PHE A 79 13.35 -2.97 11.17
N LEU A 80 14.59 -3.36 11.44
CA LEU A 80 15.65 -2.48 11.94
C LEU A 80 15.81 -1.16 11.15
N PRO A 81 15.80 -1.15 9.80
CA PRO A 81 15.94 0.11 9.04
C PRO A 81 14.76 1.07 9.20
N TRP A 82 13.62 0.58 9.67
CA TRP A 82 12.35 1.31 9.77
C TRP A 82 12.04 1.75 11.20
N VAL A 83 12.84 1.33 12.18
CA VAL A 83 12.67 1.75 13.57
C VAL A 83 13.12 3.20 13.74
N ASP A 84 12.22 4.03 14.26
CA ASP A 84 12.54 5.38 14.70
C ASP A 84 13.38 5.33 16.00
N PRO A 85 14.63 5.82 16.00
CA PRO A 85 15.47 5.83 17.20
C PRO A 85 14.88 6.61 18.37
N GLU A 86 14.11 7.67 18.10
CA GLU A 86 13.46 8.46 19.16
C GLU A 86 12.28 7.70 19.79
N SER A 87 11.55 6.91 18.99
CA SER A 87 10.54 5.97 19.51
C SER A 87 11.18 4.93 20.43
N ALA A 88 12.27 4.27 20.00
CA ALA A 88 12.99 3.30 20.81
C ALA A 88 13.47 3.90 22.14
N ARG A 89 14.06 5.10 22.09
CA ARG A 89 14.51 5.84 23.28
C ARG A 89 13.36 6.13 24.25
N ARG A 90 12.20 6.59 23.75
CA ARG A 90 11.01 6.87 24.60
C ARG A 90 10.48 5.62 25.29
N SER A 91 10.63 4.46 24.65
CA SER A 91 10.27 3.15 25.23
C SER A 91 11.36 2.55 26.11
N GLY A 92 12.50 3.22 26.28
CA GLY A 92 13.62 2.74 27.09
C GLY A 92 14.34 1.52 26.50
N ARG A 93 14.27 1.35 25.18
CA ARG A 93 14.85 0.21 24.43
C ARG A 93 15.92 0.69 23.45
N SER A 94 16.81 -0.23 23.07
CA SER A 94 17.67 -0.03 21.90
C SER A 94 16.87 -0.14 20.60
N VAL A 95 17.45 0.31 19.48
CA VAL A 95 16.81 0.21 18.15
C VAL A 95 16.63 -1.26 17.77
N GLU A 96 17.59 -2.11 18.11
CA GLU A 96 17.57 -3.55 17.88
C GLU A 96 16.51 -4.25 18.72
N GLU A 97 16.38 -3.87 20.00
CA GLU A 97 15.34 -4.38 20.90
C GLU A 97 13.95 -3.98 20.42
N GLU A 98 13.78 -2.75 19.95
CA GLU A 98 12.51 -2.29 19.39
C GLU A 98 12.19 -3.02 18.08
N ALA A 99 13.17 -3.23 17.20
CA ALA A 99 12.98 -4.02 15.97
C ALA A 99 12.54 -5.46 16.27
N ALA A 100 13.16 -6.10 17.25
CA ALA A 100 12.77 -7.44 17.70
C ALA A 100 11.36 -7.45 18.32
N SER A 101 11.01 -6.43 19.09
CA SER A 101 9.67 -6.24 19.65
C SER A 101 8.62 -6.10 18.55
N GLN A 102 8.89 -5.31 17.49
CA GLN A 102 7.98 -5.13 16.36
C GLN A 102 7.79 -6.44 15.57
N ALA A 103 8.88 -7.16 15.28
CA ALA A 103 8.83 -8.47 14.64
C ALA A 103 7.94 -9.46 15.40
N ALA A 104 8.10 -9.53 16.73
CA ALA A 104 7.30 -10.39 17.60
C ALA A 104 5.82 -9.96 17.63
N ALA A 105 5.55 -8.65 17.68
CA ALA A 105 4.19 -8.12 17.66
C ALA A 105 3.46 -8.45 16.35
N TRP A 106 4.12 -8.30 15.20
CA TRP A 106 3.58 -8.65 13.89
C TRP A 106 3.29 -10.14 13.79
N LYS A 107 4.22 -10.99 14.22
CA LYS A 107 4.03 -12.44 14.25
C LYS A 107 2.80 -12.83 15.09
N SER A 108 2.68 -12.27 16.29
CA SER A 108 1.51 -12.50 17.16
C SER A 108 0.21 -11.99 16.54
N GLY A 109 0.24 -10.85 15.83
CA GLY A 109 -0.92 -10.29 15.13
C GLY A 109 -1.45 -11.19 14.00
N LEU A 110 -0.54 -11.77 13.22
CA LEU A 110 -0.87 -12.71 12.15
C LEU A 110 -1.44 -14.01 12.71
N GLU A 111 -0.84 -14.55 13.77
CA GLU A 111 -1.34 -15.75 14.47
C GLU A 111 -2.77 -15.51 14.98
N LYS A 112 -3.04 -14.38 15.64
CA LYS A 112 -4.38 -14.01 16.12
C LYS A 112 -5.40 -13.84 15.01
N SER A 113 -4.94 -13.41 13.84
CA SER A 113 -5.79 -13.22 12.66
C SER A 113 -5.96 -14.50 11.83
N GLU A 114 -5.29 -15.59 12.24
CA GLU A 114 -5.21 -16.87 11.54
C GLU A 114 -4.63 -16.74 10.12
N VAL A 115 -3.71 -15.80 9.93
CA VAL A 115 -2.99 -15.59 8.67
C VAL A 115 -1.66 -16.35 8.73
N PRO A 116 -1.47 -17.40 7.92
CA PRO A 116 -0.22 -18.15 7.92
C PRO A 116 0.91 -17.32 7.31
N LEU A 117 2.13 -17.49 7.82
CA LEU A 117 3.35 -16.88 7.26
C LEU A 117 3.53 -17.17 5.76
N GLU A 118 3.07 -18.33 5.30
CA GLU A 118 3.10 -18.71 3.88
C GLU A 118 2.31 -17.73 2.98
N SER A 119 1.26 -17.09 3.51
CA SER A 119 0.53 -16.05 2.76
C SER A 119 1.42 -14.84 2.46
N LEU A 120 2.31 -14.45 3.38
CA LEU A 120 3.25 -13.35 3.18
C LEU A 120 4.30 -13.71 2.13
N ARG A 121 4.86 -14.93 2.20
CA ARG A 121 5.80 -15.45 1.19
C ARG A 121 5.17 -15.44 -0.20
N ARG A 122 3.96 -16.00 -0.32
CA ARG A 122 3.21 -16.03 -1.57
C ARG A 122 2.95 -14.62 -2.10
N LEU A 123 2.54 -13.67 -1.26
CA LEU A 123 2.33 -12.29 -1.67
C LEU A 123 3.64 -11.65 -2.17
N ARG A 124 4.74 -11.83 -1.41
CA ARG A 124 6.04 -11.27 -1.75
C ARG A 124 6.60 -11.80 -3.06
N GLU A 125 6.46 -13.10 -3.32
CA GLU A 125 6.96 -13.74 -4.54
C GLU A 125 6.09 -13.44 -5.76
N LYS A 126 4.77 -13.31 -5.57
CA LYS A 126 3.80 -13.12 -6.66
C LYS A 126 3.81 -11.70 -7.22
N VAL A 127 4.17 -10.70 -6.41
CA VAL A 127 3.96 -9.28 -6.75
C VAL A 127 5.26 -8.55 -7.02
N ALA A 128 5.36 -7.94 -8.20
CA ALA A 128 6.42 -6.99 -8.53
C ALA A 128 5.97 -5.56 -8.23
N TYR A 129 6.50 -4.96 -7.17
CA TYR A 129 6.19 -3.58 -6.78
C TYR A 129 7.02 -2.57 -7.58
N ARG A 130 6.37 -1.51 -8.06
CA ARG A 130 7.02 -0.36 -8.69
C ARG A 130 6.44 0.92 -8.10
N VAL A 131 7.28 1.69 -7.41
CA VAL A 131 6.89 2.98 -6.83
C VAL A 131 7.39 4.07 -7.76
N PHE A 132 6.48 4.96 -8.16
CA PHE A 132 6.80 6.14 -8.96
C PHE A 132 6.62 7.39 -8.10
N THR A 133 7.63 8.26 -8.08
CA THR A 133 7.64 9.44 -7.23
C THR A 133 7.89 10.69 -8.07
N PRO A 134 6.90 11.60 -8.19
CA PRO A 134 7.10 12.92 -8.76
C PRO A 134 8.01 13.76 -7.85
N GLY A 135 9.00 14.44 -8.43
CA GLY A 135 9.86 15.38 -7.69
C GLY A 135 10.76 14.77 -6.60
N SER A 136 10.79 13.43 -6.46
CA SER A 136 11.62 12.72 -5.49
C SER A 136 12.34 11.55 -6.16
N GLY A 137 13.58 11.29 -5.73
CA GLY A 137 14.37 10.13 -6.14
C GLY A 137 14.19 8.89 -5.25
N ALA A 138 13.24 8.91 -4.30
CA ALA A 138 12.98 7.79 -3.39
C ALA A 138 12.39 6.56 -4.12
N GLY A 139 11.64 6.79 -5.20
CA GLY A 139 11.16 5.77 -6.12
C GLY A 139 11.69 5.99 -7.53
N ARG A 140 11.00 5.41 -8.52
CA ARG A 140 11.26 5.69 -9.93
C ARG A 140 10.80 7.12 -10.21
N PRO A 141 11.69 8.02 -10.66
CA PRO A 141 11.28 9.38 -10.95
C PRO A 141 10.28 9.36 -12.09
N VAL A 142 9.23 10.15 -11.95
CA VAL A 142 8.27 10.44 -13.02
C VAL A 142 8.15 11.94 -13.15
N ASN A 143 8.26 12.45 -14.36
CA ASN A 143 7.92 13.82 -14.64
C ASN A 143 6.41 13.89 -14.88
N LEU A 144 5.68 14.58 -14.00
CA LEU A 144 4.26 14.82 -14.18
C LEU A 144 3.98 16.10 -14.98
N LEU A 145 4.96 16.99 -15.07
CA LEU A 145 4.85 18.22 -15.83
C LEU A 145 5.34 17.95 -17.25
N GLY A 146 4.59 18.40 -18.25
CA GLY A 146 5.04 18.42 -19.63
C GLY A 146 6.31 19.26 -19.78
N SER A 147 6.91 19.27 -20.98
CA SER A 147 7.96 20.25 -21.23
C SER A 147 7.36 21.64 -21.04
N PHE A 148 8.07 22.52 -20.31
CA PHE A 148 7.72 23.95 -20.26
C PHE A 148 8.18 24.70 -21.53
N ASP A 149 8.73 23.98 -22.51
CA ASP A 149 9.02 24.55 -23.80
C ASP A 149 7.73 25.02 -24.48
N PRO A 150 7.75 26.17 -25.16
CA PRO A 150 6.61 26.59 -25.95
C PRO A 150 6.30 25.53 -27.02
N PRO A 151 5.03 25.12 -27.18
CA PRO A 151 4.67 24.09 -28.15
C PRO A 151 5.13 24.47 -29.56
N ALA A 152 5.95 23.63 -30.16
CA ALA A 152 6.60 23.95 -31.43
C ALA A 152 5.57 23.96 -32.57
N GLY A 153 5.34 25.14 -33.15
CA GLY A 153 4.52 25.29 -34.36
C GLY A 153 3.02 25.47 -34.13
N LEU A 154 2.56 25.57 -32.88
CA LEU A 154 1.18 25.93 -32.56
C LEU A 154 1.03 27.45 -32.43
N ARG A 155 -0.13 27.99 -32.85
CA ARG A 155 -0.47 29.42 -32.73
C ARG A 155 -1.74 29.58 -31.92
N TRP A 156 -1.76 30.55 -31.01
CA TRP A 156 -2.92 30.78 -30.13
C TRP A 156 -4.21 31.01 -30.92
N GLU A 157 -4.14 31.69 -32.07
CA GLU A 157 -5.33 31.97 -32.89
C GLU A 157 -5.93 30.73 -33.57
N ALA A 158 -5.17 29.65 -33.72
CA ALA A 158 -5.60 28.43 -34.42
C ALA A 158 -5.73 27.21 -33.50
N ASP A 159 -4.96 27.16 -32.42
CA ASP A 159 -4.72 25.95 -31.61
C ASP A 159 -5.01 26.20 -30.11
N GLU A 160 -5.86 27.18 -29.78
CA GLU A 160 -6.15 27.59 -28.39
C GLU A 160 -6.56 26.43 -27.47
N GLU A 161 -7.38 25.50 -27.95
CA GLU A 161 -7.85 24.35 -27.17
C GLU A 161 -6.70 23.37 -26.86
N ALA A 162 -5.89 23.03 -27.87
CA ALA A 162 -4.71 22.18 -27.70
C ALA A 162 -3.65 22.81 -26.78
N LEU A 163 -3.49 24.14 -26.86
CA LEU A 163 -2.56 24.90 -26.01
C LEU A 163 -3.04 25.00 -24.55
N ARG A 164 -4.35 24.90 -24.29
CA ARG A 164 -4.90 24.88 -22.92
C ARG A 164 -4.86 23.49 -22.28
N ASP A 165 -4.91 22.42 -23.08
CA ASP A 165 -4.85 21.04 -22.60
C ASP A 165 -3.43 20.60 -22.15
N GLU A 166 -2.36 21.31 -22.56
CA GLU A 166 -0.97 21.03 -22.14
C GLU A 166 -0.53 21.72 -20.84
N VAL A 167 -1.35 22.62 -20.27
CA VAL A 167 -1.04 23.42 -19.05
C VAL A 167 -1.77 22.89 -17.82
#